data_AF-A0A6H0IS37-F1
#
_entry.id   AF-A0A6H0IS37-F1
#
_cell.length_a   1.000
_cell.length_b   1.000
_cell.length_c   1.000
_cell.angle_alpha   90.00
_cell.angle_beta   90.00
_cell.angle_gamma   90.00
#
_symmetry.space_group_name_H-M   'P 1'
#
loop_
_entity.id
_entity.type
_entity.pdbx_description
1 polymer ?
#
loop_
_entity_poly.entity_id
_entity_poly.type
_entity_poly.pdbx_seq_one_letter_code
_entity_poly.pdbx_strand_id
1 'polypeptide(L)'
;MTPSVRTVVLAAAMATGQAAAGPMDQALRIVLTEHPEMAAREAQYRALQDSPRWAADLSLSLTEGRTDFGTSGGHRATVSVTIPLGRHPRRLDEARARTDLESARAAVKRRFLEDVQTLRGTAAEVDMREEHRDFRRDQVAYYQEGVEEGEHDPDRLWSAAEHLQSAEHAYRAVLAEYESDLERVAREYGGGSWRSLRKLLVEIAN
;
A
#
# COMPACT_ATOMS: atom_id res chain seq x y z
N MET A 1 -12.26 7.97 64.32
CA MET A 1 -11.34 8.62 63.37
C MET A 1 -10.41 7.58 62.81
N THR A 2 -10.66 7.11 61.58
CA THR A 2 -9.72 6.44 60.66
C THR A 2 -10.48 6.10 59.36
N PRO A 3 -10.39 6.92 58.29
CA PRO A 3 -10.88 6.49 56.98
C PRO A 3 -9.82 5.62 56.29
N SER A 4 -10.25 4.42 55.90
CA SER A 4 -9.47 3.44 55.13
C SER A 4 -9.17 3.98 53.73
N VAL A 5 -7.92 3.86 53.31
CA VAL A 5 -7.39 4.46 52.09
C VAL A 5 -7.88 3.70 50.86
N ARG A 6 -8.60 4.47 50.04
CA ARG A 6 -9.00 4.29 48.65
C ARG A 6 -8.12 3.35 47.81
N THR A 7 -8.80 2.40 47.19
CA THR A 7 -8.54 1.86 45.86
C THR A 7 -8.15 2.98 44.88
N VAL A 8 -6.90 3.00 44.44
CA VAL A 8 -6.49 3.73 43.23
C VAL A 8 -6.33 2.71 42.13
N VAL A 9 -7.34 2.68 41.26
CA VAL A 9 -7.34 1.98 39.98
C VAL A 9 -6.15 2.49 39.18
N LEU A 10 -5.22 1.59 38.87
CA LEU A 10 -4.11 1.84 37.96
C LEU A 10 -4.65 1.83 36.52
N ALA A 11 -5.45 2.84 36.18
CA ALA A 11 -5.74 3.19 34.80
C ALA A 11 -4.59 4.04 34.29
N ALA A 12 -3.45 3.40 33.99
CA ALA A 12 -2.46 3.95 33.08
C ALA A 12 -3.08 3.90 31.67
N ALA A 13 -4.03 4.79 31.45
CA ALA A 13 -4.62 5.05 30.16
C ALA A 13 -3.52 5.48 29.21
N MET A 14 -3.35 4.66 28.19
CA MET A 14 -2.83 4.97 26.86
C MET A 14 -2.66 6.46 26.60
N ALA A 15 -1.47 6.97 26.92
CA ALA A 15 -0.97 8.24 26.43
C ALA A 15 0.35 7.98 25.69
N THR A 16 0.36 6.99 24.80
CA THR A 16 1.34 6.97 23.72
C THR A 16 0.97 8.10 22.78
N GLY A 17 1.79 9.15 22.80
CA GLY A 17 1.56 10.41 22.12
C GLY A 17 1.10 10.26 20.68
N GLN A 18 -0.12 10.73 20.40
CA GLN A 18 -0.45 11.30 19.10
C GLN A 18 0.25 12.65 19.02
N ALA A 19 1.56 12.64 18.78
CA ALA A 19 2.12 13.71 17.96
C ALA A 19 1.31 13.70 16.65
N ALA A 20 0.86 14.87 16.20
CA ALA A 20 0.16 14.98 14.92
C ALA A 20 1.02 14.29 13.86
N ALA A 21 0.58 13.11 13.42
CA ALA A 21 1.33 12.27 12.50
C ALA A 21 1.53 13.09 11.22
N GLY A 22 2.78 13.22 10.76
CA GLY A 22 3.08 13.99 9.56
C GLY A 22 2.36 13.42 8.33
N PRO A 23 2.33 14.15 7.20
CA PRO A 23 1.58 13.73 6.02
C PRO A 23 2.02 12.34 5.51
N MET A 24 3.31 12.01 5.62
CA MET A 24 3.85 10.68 5.31
C MET A 24 3.29 9.57 6.22
N ASP A 25 3.19 9.81 7.53
CA ASP A 25 2.65 8.83 8.47
C ASP A 25 1.15 8.61 8.25
N GLN A 26 0.43 9.68 7.89
CA GLN A 26 -0.98 9.59 7.52
C GLN A 26 -1.17 8.82 6.21
N ALA A 27 -0.32 9.06 5.21
CA ALA A 27 -0.33 8.32 3.95
C ALA A 27 -0.06 6.83 4.19
N LEU A 28 1.01 6.49 4.94
CA LEU A 28 1.32 5.11 5.30
C LEU A 28 0.19 4.42 6.06
N ARG A 29 -0.52 5.15 6.93
CA ARG A 29 -1.69 4.61 7.63
C ARG A 29 -2.81 4.24 6.65
N ILE A 30 -3.13 5.12 5.70
CA ILE A 30 -4.14 4.83 4.67
C ILE A 30 -3.72 3.61 3.86
N VAL A 31 -2.49 3.60 3.35
CA VAL A 31 -1.94 2.49 2.55
C VAL A 31 -2.05 1.16 3.31
N LEU A 32 -1.57 1.10 4.56
CA LEU A 32 -1.56 -0.16 5.30
C LEU A 32 -2.96 -0.63 5.75
N THR A 33 -3.94 0.27 5.80
CA THR A 33 -5.31 -0.04 6.23
C THR A 33 -6.22 -0.40 5.05
N GLU A 34 -6.07 0.29 3.92
CA GLU A 34 -7.00 0.20 2.79
C GLU A 34 -6.45 -0.57 1.58
N HIS A 35 -5.18 -0.95 1.56
CA HIS A 35 -4.61 -1.67 0.43
C HIS A 35 -5.34 -3.01 0.20
N PRO A 36 -5.81 -3.29 -1.04
CA PRO A 36 -6.68 -4.43 -1.32
C PRO A 36 -6.02 -5.78 -1.00
N GLU A 37 -4.73 -5.94 -1.31
CA GLU A 37 -4.01 -7.17 -0.93
C GLU A 37 -3.90 -7.35 0.58
N MET A 38 -3.80 -6.25 1.34
CA MET A 38 -3.70 -6.33 2.79
C MET A 38 -5.04 -6.75 3.39
N ALA A 39 -6.15 -6.18 2.90
CA ALA A 39 -7.49 -6.59 3.28
C ALA A 39 -7.72 -8.09 3.01
N ALA A 40 -7.29 -8.60 1.84
CA ALA A 40 -7.40 -10.01 1.49
C ALA A 40 -6.57 -10.92 2.42
N ARG A 41 -5.31 -10.56 2.69
CA ARG A 41 -4.43 -11.34 3.59
C ARG A 41 -4.90 -11.29 5.04
N GLU A 42 -5.41 -10.16 5.51
CA GLU A 42 -6.01 -10.06 6.85
C GLU A 42 -7.27 -10.92 6.98
N ALA A 43 -8.12 -10.96 5.95
CA ALA A 43 -9.28 -11.84 5.95
C ALA A 43 -8.89 -13.32 6.02
N GLN A 44 -7.85 -13.75 5.28
CA GLN A 44 -7.31 -15.11 5.37
C GLN A 44 -6.75 -15.43 6.77
N TYR A 45 -6.01 -14.50 7.36
CA TYR A 45 -5.50 -14.66 8.73
C TYR A 45 -6.62 -14.77 9.76
N ARG A 46 -7.67 -13.94 9.66
CA ARG A 46 -8.86 -14.03 10.53
C ARG A 46 -9.60 -15.34 10.35
N ALA A 47 -9.79 -15.80 9.11
CA ALA A 47 -10.42 -17.10 8.84
C ALA A 47 -9.65 -18.28 9.49
N LEU A 48 -8.31 -18.21 9.52
CA LEU A 48 -7.47 -19.19 10.22
C LEU A 48 -7.65 -19.13 11.75
N GLN A 49 -7.81 -17.93 12.31
CA GLN A 49 -8.09 -17.74 13.74
C GLN A 49 -9.48 -18.25 14.14
N ASP A 50 -10.49 -18.02 13.31
CA ASP A 50 -11.88 -18.40 13.56
C ASP A 50 -12.17 -19.88 13.29
N SER A 51 -11.28 -20.57 12.57
CA SER A 51 -11.42 -22.00 12.27
C SER A 51 -11.53 -22.83 13.57
N PRO A 52 -12.44 -23.83 13.63
CA PRO A 52 -12.64 -24.63 14.84
C PRO A 52 -11.36 -25.32 15.31
N ARG A 53 -11.17 -25.38 16.63
CA ARG A 53 -9.93 -25.90 17.27
C ARG A 53 -9.87 -27.42 17.37
N TRP A 54 -10.91 -28.10 16.94
CA TRP A 54 -11.04 -29.54 16.94
C TRP A 54 -11.69 -29.97 15.62
N ALA A 55 -11.21 -31.07 15.07
CA ALA A 55 -11.81 -31.75 13.94
C ALA A 55 -11.99 -33.21 14.36
N ALA A 56 -13.12 -33.81 13.99
CA ALA A 56 -13.39 -35.22 14.22
C ALA A 56 -13.74 -35.84 12.87
N ASP A 57 -12.90 -36.76 12.42
CA ASP A 57 -13.17 -37.53 11.21
C ASP A 57 -13.96 -38.78 11.61
N LEU A 58 -15.17 -38.90 11.07
CA LEU A 58 -16.00 -40.09 11.17
C LEU A 58 -15.83 -40.90 9.90
N SER A 59 -15.26 -42.09 10.00
CA SER A 59 -15.22 -43.03 8.87
C SER A 59 -16.10 -44.25 9.14
N LEU A 60 -16.93 -44.58 8.16
CA LEU A 60 -17.72 -45.80 8.11
C LEU A 60 -17.15 -46.66 6.98
N SER A 61 -16.57 -47.81 7.32
CA SER A 61 -16.15 -48.79 6.34
C SER A 61 -17.03 -50.03 6.43
N LEU A 62 -17.58 -50.42 5.28
CA LEU A 62 -18.29 -51.67 5.10
C LEU A 62 -17.39 -52.55 4.23
N THR A 63 -16.97 -53.69 4.74
CA THR A 63 -16.16 -54.64 3.97
C THR A 63 -16.88 -55.98 3.92
N GLU A 64 -17.11 -56.46 2.70
CA GLU A 64 -17.71 -57.76 2.46
C GLU A 64 -16.58 -58.80 2.36
N GLY A 65 -16.44 -59.61 3.41
CA GLY A 65 -15.45 -60.68 3.43
C GLY A 65 -15.95 -61.87 2.62
N ARG A 66 -15.46 -62.02 1.39
CA ARG A 66 -15.70 -63.24 0.59
C ARG A 66 -14.57 -64.23 0.88
N THR A 67 -14.88 -65.32 1.56
CA THR A 67 -13.98 -66.46 1.73
C THR A 67 -14.30 -67.50 0.66
N ASP A 68 -13.29 -67.94 -0.10
CA ASP A 68 -13.46 -68.96 -1.15
C ASP A 68 -13.77 -70.36 -0.58
N PHE A 69 -13.77 -70.52 0.75
CA PHE A 69 -14.06 -71.76 1.45
C PHE A 69 -14.98 -71.48 2.66
N GLY A 70 -16.23 -71.95 2.61
CA GLY A 70 -17.13 -72.04 3.76
C GLY A 70 -18.08 -70.85 4.00
N THR A 71 -19.32 -71.17 4.39
CA THR A 71 -20.51 -70.29 4.50
C THR A 71 -20.48 -69.31 5.66
N SER A 72 -19.35 -68.68 5.96
CA SER A 72 -19.25 -67.61 6.97
C SER A 72 -18.72 -66.32 6.33
N GLY A 73 -19.39 -65.85 5.28
CA GLY A 73 -19.23 -64.49 4.77
C GLY A 73 -19.92 -63.53 5.73
N GLY A 74 -19.16 -62.96 6.66
CA GLY A 74 -19.67 -61.97 7.60
C GLY A 74 -19.52 -60.55 7.05
N HIS A 75 -20.60 -59.75 7.09
CA HIS A 75 -20.49 -58.31 6.90
C HIS A 75 -19.81 -57.70 8.13
N ARG A 76 -18.72 -56.95 7.93
CA ARG A 76 -18.08 -56.17 9.00
C ARG A 76 -18.29 -54.69 8.71
N ALA A 77 -18.99 -54.02 9.61
CA ALA A 77 -19.06 -52.57 9.67
C ALA A 77 -18.08 -52.07 10.74
N THR A 78 -17.22 -51.12 10.39
CA THR A 78 -16.33 -50.45 11.34
C THR A 78 -16.66 -48.97 11.34
N VAL A 79 -16.94 -48.41 12.53
CA VAL A 79 -17.01 -46.97 12.75
C VAL A 79 -15.73 -46.58 13.46
N SER A 80 -14.93 -45.69 12.87
CA SER A 80 -13.77 -45.13 13.55
C SER A 80 -13.89 -43.62 13.67
N VAL A 81 -13.61 -43.11 14.87
CA VAL A 81 -13.53 -41.69 15.17
C VAL A 81 -12.07 -41.37 15.39
N THR A 82 -11.49 -40.56 14.51
CA THR A 82 -10.12 -40.07 14.70
C THR A 82 -10.18 -38.69 15.33
N ILE A 83 -9.70 -38.59 16.57
CA ILE A 83 -9.53 -37.32 17.29
C ILE A 83 -8.04 -37.01 17.32
N PRO A 84 -7.55 -36.02 16.56
CA PRO A 84 -6.15 -35.65 16.60
C PRO A 84 -5.81 -35.04 17.97
N LEU A 85 -4.99 -35.73 18.76
CA LEU A 85 -4.53 -35.27 20.08
C LEU A 85 -3.40 -34.21 19.98
N GLY A 86 -2.92 -33.93 18.77
CA GLY A 86 -1.79 -33.02 18.52
C GLY A 86 -2.18 -31.54 18.50
N ARG A 87 -1.72 -30.78 19.49
CA ARG A 87 -1.72 -29.29 19.50
C ARG A 87 -0.68 -28.66 18.53
N HIS A 88 0.06 -29.53 17.83
CA HIS A 88 1.08 -29.39 16.78
C HIS A 88 0.94 -28.28 15.71
N PRO A 89 0.08 -28.52 14.69
CA PRO A 89 0.22 -27.90 13.36
C PRO A 89 -0.26 -26.45 13.35
N ARG A 90 -1.36 -26.16 14.04
CA ARG A 90 -2.00 -24.85 14.00
C ARG A 90 -1.15 -23.71 14.55
N ARG A 91 -0.31 -23.94 15.57
CA ARG A 91 0.61 -22.91 16.08
C ARG A 91 1.67 -22.53 15.06
N LEU A 92 2.13 -23.51 14.26
CA LEU A 92 3.07 -23.25 13.17
C LEU A 92 2.37 -22.53 12.02
N ASP A 93 1.13 -22.91 11.71
CA ASP A 93 0.34 -22.25 10.66
C ASP A 93 -0.03 -20.81 11.04
N GLU A 94 -0.41 -20.54 12.29
CA GLU A 94 -0.65 -19.19 12.82
C GLU A 94 0.63 -18.35 12.82
N ALA A 95 1.77 -18.92 13.23
CA ALA A 95 3.05 -18.23 13.20
C ALA A 95 3.51 -17.92 11.77
N ARG A 96 3.31 -18.86 10.82
CA ARG A 96 3.58 -18.66 9.39
C ARG A 96 2.68 -17.58 8.82
N ALA A 97 1.36 -17.68 9.00
CA ALA A 97 0.41 -16.69 8.50
C ALA A 97 0.66 -15.28 9.06
N ARG A 98 1.08 -15.18 10.33
CA ARG A 98 1.52 -13.90 10.91
C ARG A 98 2.79 -13.37 10.23
N THR A 99 3.79 -14.22 10.04
CA THR A 99 5.06 -13.84 9.37
C THR A 99 4.79 -13.41 7.94
N ASP A 100 3.92 -14.13 7.22
CA ASP A 100 3.51 -13.81 5.86
C ASP A 100 2.81 -12.45 5.80
N LEU A 101 1.90 -12.16 6.73
CA LEU A 101 1.23 -10.86 6.83
C LEU A 101 2.21 -9.72 7.11
N GLU A 102 3.14 -9.90 8.05
CA GLU A 102 4.15 -8.89 8.37
C GLU A 102 5.12 -8.66 7.18
N SER A 103 5.52 -9.73 6.48
CA SER A 103 6.34 -9.64 5.28
C SER A 103 5.61 -8.90 4.14
N ALA A 104 4.31 -9.15 3.96
CA ALA A 104 3.47 -8.46 2.99
C ALA A 104 3.35 -6.97 3.32
N ARG A 105 3.13 -6.60 4.60
CA ARG A 105 3.11 -5.20 5.04
C ARG A 105 4.42 -4.50 4.74
N ALA A 106 5.55 -5.15 5.04
CA ALA A 106 6.88 -4.61 4.75
C ALA A 106 7.10 -4.42 3.25
N ALA A 107 6.69 -5.38 2.42
CA ALA A 107 6.80 -5.30 0.96
C ALA A 107 5.96 -4.16 0.38
N VAL A 108 4.68 -4.04 0.78
CA VAL A 108 3.79 -2.94 0.37
C VAL A 108 4.35 -1.59 0.79
N LYS A 109 4.80 -1.47 2.05
CA LYS A 109 5.42 -0.24 2.56
C LYS A 109 6.66 0.14 1.75
N ARG A 110 7.55 -0.81 1.46
CA ARG A 110 8.76 -0.55 0.67
C ARG A 110 8.41 -0.04 -0.73
N ARG A 111 7.53 -0.76 -1.44
CA ARG A 111 7.10 -0.39 -2.80
C ARG A 111 6.43 0.98 -2.83
N PHE A 112 5.58 1.28 -1.84
CA PHE A 112 4.97 2.60 -1.70
C PHE A 112 6.02 3.70 -1.51
N LEU A 113 7.02 3.49 -0.65
CA LEU A 113 8.08 4.47 -0.43
C LEU A 113 8.96 4.68 -1.67
N GLU A 114 9.23 3.62 -2.44
CA GLU A 114 9.92 3.69 -3.74
C GLU A 114 9.10 4.51 -4.77
N ASP A 115 7.79 4.29 -4.84
CA ASP A 115 6.89 5.06 -5.70
C ASP A 115 6.80 6.53 -5.27
N VAL A 116 6.77 6.81 -3.97
CA VAL A 116 6.81 8.20 -3.46
C VAL A 116 8.15 8.86 -3.77
N GLN A 117 9.27 8.14 -3.69
CA GLN A 117 10.57 8.68 -4.07
C GLN A 117 10.61 9.03 -5.57
N THR A 118 10.03 8.17 -6.42
CA THR A 118 9.87 8.44 -7.86
C THR A 118 9.02 9.68 -8.09
N LEU A 119 7.87 9.81 -7.40
CA LEU A 119 7.01 11.00 -7.46
C LEU A 119 7.73 12.29 -7.09
N ARG A 120 8.56 12.26 -6.04
CA ARG A 120 9.40 13.41 -5.67
C ARG A 120 10.42 13.76 -6.74
N GLY A 121 11.01 12.77 -7.39
CA GLY A 121 11.90 12.97 -8.53
C GLY A 121 11.19 13.68 -9.69
N THR A 122 9.99 13.21 -10.06
CA THR A 122 9.19 13.83 -11.13
C THR A 122 8.70 15.23 -10.74
N ALA A 123 8.34 15.47 -9.47
CA ALA A 123 7.94 16.80 -9.00
C ALA A 123 9.10 17.80 -9.11
N ALA A 124 10.30 17.41 -8.66
CA ALA A 124 11.50 18.22 -8.84
C ALA A 124 11.82 18.47 -10.33
N GLU A 125 11.54 17.50 -11.21
CA GLU A 125 11.67 17.74 -12.65
C GLU A 125 10.65 18.76 -13.17
N VAL A 126 9.39 18.72 -12.72
CA VAL A 126 8.39 19.75 -13.04
C VAL A 126 8.91 21.15 -12.67
N ASP A 127 9.44 21.31 -11.45
CA ASP A 127 9.99 22.58 -10.98
C ASP A 127 11.16 23.05 -11.86
N MET A 128 12.11 22.17 -12.17
CA MET A 128 13.22 22.50 -13.08
C MET A 128 12.74 22.90 -14.49
N ARG A 129 11.70 22.24 -15.01
CA ARG A 129 11.13 22.56 -16.33
C ARG A 129 10.38 23.88 -16.31
N GLU A 130 9.72 24.20 -15.20
CA GLU A 130 9.07 25.50 -14.98
C GLU A 130 10.11 26.63 -14.97
N GLU A 131 11.17 26.49 -14.19
CA GLU A 131 12.27 27.47 -14.16
C GLU A 131 12.89 27.66 -15.56
N HIS A 132 13.09 26.56 -16.30
CA HIS A 132 13.61 26.64 -17.66
C HIS A 132 12.64 27.39 -18.61
N ARG A 133 11.34 27.11 -18.50
CA ARG A 133 10.30 27.80 -19.29
C ARG A 133 10.29 29.29 -18.97
N ASP A 134 10.33 29.65 -17.69
CA ASP A 134 10.29 31.04 -17.25
C ASP A 134 11.55 31.80 -17.71
N PHE A 135 12.73 31.18 -17.61
CA PHE A 135 13.95 31.74 -18.19
C PHE A 135 13.84 31.99 -19.69
N ARG A 136 13.25 31.07 -20.46
CA ARG A 136 13.03 31.27 -21.90
C ARG A 136 12.05 32.40 -22.19
N ARG A 137 11.03 32.56 -21.34
CA ARG A 137 10.06 33.66 -21.46
C ARG A 137 10.77 35.01 -21.27
N ASP A 138 11.61 35.10 -20.25
CA ASP A 138 12.38 36.32 -19.97
C ASP A 138 13.40 36.61 -21.09
N GLN A 139 14.01 35.57 -21.67
CA GLN A 139 14.89 35.71 -22.82
C GLN A 139 14.17 36.25 -24.07
N VAL A 140 12.94 35.80 -24.33
CA VAL A 140 12.11 36.35 -25.42
C VAL A 140 11.79 37.82 -25.17
N ALA A 141 11.43 38.19 -23.94
CA ALA A 141 11.16 39.59 -23.57
C ALA A 141 12.40 40.47 -23.75
N TYR A 142 13.58 40.00 -23.34
CA TYR A 142 14.84 40.71 -23.53
C TYR A 142 15.16 40.97 -25.02
N TYR A 143 15.00 39.95 -25.87
CA TYR A 143 15.25 40.14 -27.31
C TYR A 143 14.19 40.99 -27.99
N GLN A 144 12.94 40.99 -27.51
CA GLN A 144 11.90 41.91 -27.98
C GLN A 144 12.32 43.36 -27.75
N GLU A 145 12.72 43.72 -26.54
CA GLU A 145 13.17 45.06 -26.18
C GLU A 145 14.39 45.49 -27.03
N GLY A 146 15.41 44.63 -27.13
CA GLY A 146 16.60 44.96 -27.93
C GLY A 146 16.34 45.07 -29.45
N VAL A 147 15.32 44.39 -29.99
CA VAL A 147 14.89 44.58 -31.39
C VAL A 147 14.15 45.90 -31.56
N GLU A 148 13.29 46.29 -30.60
CA GLU A 148 12.60 47.58 -30.61
C GLU A 148 13.56 48.77 -30.53
N GLU A 149 14.65 48.62 -29.78
CA GLU A 149 15.74 49.61 -29.69
C GLU A 149 16.72 49.57 -30.88
N GLY A 150 16.60 48.56 -31.75
CA GLY A 150 17.48 48.37 -32.91
C GLY A 150 18.86 47.82 -32.58
N GLU A 151 19.08 47.33 -31.36
CA GLU A 151 20.34 46.72 -30.91
C GLU A 151 20.48 45.25 -31.36
N HIS A 152 19.36 44.59 -31.67
CA HIS A 152 19.32 43.18 -32.04
C HIS A 152 18.64 42.93 -33.39
N ASP A 153 19.12 41.89 -34.07
CA ASP A 153 18.52 41.39 -35.31
C ASP A 153 17.16 40.72 -35.00
N PRO A 154 16.07 41.10 -35.70
CA PRO A 154 14.77 40.44 -35.59
C PRO A 154 14.80 38.91 -35.70
N ASP A 155 15.74 38.33 -36.45
CA ASP A 155 15.86 36.88 -36.60
C ASP A 155 16.17 36.16 -35.28
N ARG A 156 16.80 36.85 -34.30
CA ARG A 156 17.05 36.28 -32.97
C ARG A 156 15.77 36.04 -32.17
N LEU A 157 14.74 36.84 -32.41
CA LEU A 157 13.45 36.74 -31.74
C LEU A 157 12.73 35.46 -32.17
N TRP A 158 12.86 35.06 -33.43
CA TRP A 158 12.30 33.80 -33.93
C TRP A 158 12.91 32.58 -33.22
N SER A 159 14.25 32.51 -33.15
CA SER A 159 14.93 31.41 -32.45
C SER A 159 14.58 31.37 -30.96
N ALA A 160 14.48 32.53 -30.29
CA ALA A 160 14.07 32.58 -28.89
C ALA A 160 12.64 32.07 -28.68
N ALA A 161 11.71 32.43 -29.58
CA ALA A 161 10.32 31.96 -29.53
C ALA A 161 10.22 30.44 -29.75
N GLU A 162 10.97 29.86 -30.69
CA GLU A 162 11.03 28.41 -30.90
C GLU A 162 11.54 27.67 -29.65
N HIS A 163 12.57 28.21 -28.99
CA HIS A 163 13.08 27.64 -27.75
C HIS A 163 12.08 27.72 -26.59
N LEU A 164 11.35 28.83 -26.46
CA LEU A 164 10.26 28.96 -25.49
C LEU A 164 9.15 27.93 -25.77
N GLN A 165 8.71 27.81 -27.02
CA GLN A 165 7.68 26.84 -27.39
C GLN A 165 8.13 25.40 -27.06
N SER A 166 9.38 25.05 -27.36
CA SER A 166 9.94 23.74 -27.00
C SER A 166 9.98 23.53 -25.48
N ALA A 167 10.33 24.56 -24.70
CA ALA A 167 10.35 24.50 -23.24
C ALA A 167 8.93 24.33 -22.66
N GLU A 168 7.94 25.01 -23.22
CA GLU A 168 6.53 24.84 -22.83
C GLU A 168 6.03 23.41 -23.08
N HIS A 169 6.33 22.84 -24.24
CA HIS A 169 5.94 21.46 -24.54
C HIS A 169 6.60 20.47 -23.59
N ALA A 170 7.89 20.66 -23.29
CA ALA A 170 8.60 19.82 -22.32
C ALA A 170 8.00 19.93 -20.92
N TYR A 171 7.71 21.15 -20.45
CA TYR A 171 7.04 21.37 -19.17
C TYR A 171 5.67 20.70 -19.10
N ARG A 172 4.82 20.89 -20.12
CA ARG A 172 3.48 20.27 -20.16
C ARG A 172 3.55 18.75 -20.18
N ALA A 173 4.54 18.16 -20.85
CA ALA A 173 4.73 16.72 -20.90
C ALA A 173 5.06 16.15 -19.51
N VAL A 174 6.04 16.74 -18.81
CA VAL A 174 6.45 16.28 -17.46
C VAL A 174 5.34 16.53 -16.44
N LEU A 175 4.62 17.66 -16.53
CA LEU A 175 3.48 17.93 -15.65
C LEU A 175 2.37 16.88 -15.80
N ALA A 176 2.03 16.51 -17.04
CA ALA A 176 1.04 15.48 -17.30
C ALA A 176 1.48 14.10 -16.79
N GLU A 177 2.77 13.78 -16.92
CA GLU A 177 3.37 12.55 -16.37
C GLU A 177 3.26 12.52 -14.84
N TYR A 178 3.65 13.61 -14.16
CA TYR A 178 3.53 13.76 -12.71
C TYR A 178 2.09 13.59 -12.23
N GLU A 179 1.12 14.25 -12.87
CA GLU A 179 -0.30 14.13 -12.50
C GLU A 179 -0.83 12.71 -12.69
N SER A 180 -0.43 12.05 -13.78
CA SER A 180 -0.78 10.67 -14.09
C SER A 180 -0.20 9.70 -13.05
N ASP A 181 1.07 9.84 -12.70
CA ASP A 181 1.73 9.00 -11.70
C ASP A 181 1.13 9.20 -10.32
N LEU A 182 0.80 10.45 -9.97
CA LEU A 182 0.17 10.77 -8.69
C LEU A 182 -1.19 10.07 -8.57
N GLU A 183 -2.00 10.12 -9.64
CA GLU A 183 -3.28 9.41 -9.67
C GLU A 183 -3.11 7.89 -9.66
N ARG A 184 -2.15 7.35 -10.42
CA ARG A 184 -1.82 5.92 -10.45
C ARG A 184 -1.47 5.39 -9.06
N VAL A 185 -0.50 6.02 -8.39
CA VAL A 185 -0.06 5.64 -7.03
C VAL A 185 -1.22 5.79 -6.04
N ALA A 186 -1.97 6.89 -6.09
CA ALA A 186 -3.10 7.09 -5.19
C ALA A 186 -4.16 5.99 -5.34
N ARG A 187 -4.49 5.58 -6.57
CA ARG A 187 -5.48 4.52 -6.84
C ARG A 187 -4.97 3.12 -6.49
N GLU A 188 -3.71 2.84 -6.80
CA GLU A 188 -3.09 1.54 -6.51
C GLU A 188 -3.07 1.26 -5.00
N TYR A 189 -2.70 2.24 -4.19
CA TYR A 189 -2.53 2.04 -2.75
C TYR A 189 -3.71 2.51 -1.89
N GLY A 190 -4.47 3.49 -2.35
CA GLY A 190 -5.42 4.21 -1.52
C GLY A 190 -6.81 3.58 -1.41
N GLY A 191 -7.11 2.55 -2.19
CA GLY A 191 -8.40 1.84 -2.11
C GLY A 191 -9.60 2.80 -2.19
N GLY A 192 -10.43 2.82 -1.15
CA GLY A 192 -11.59 3.72 -1.05
C GLY A 192 -11.20 5.17 -0.76
N SER A 193 -10.09 5.38 -0.07
CA SER A 193 -9.54 6.67 0.35
C SER A 193 -8.50 7.25 -0.63
N TRP A 194 -8.46 6.79 -1.88
CA TRP A 194 -7.46 7.23 -2.88
C TRP A 194 -7.40 8.76 -3.07
N ARG A 195 -8.54 9.47 -2.98
CA ARG A 195 -8.56 10.94 -3.09
C ARG A 195 -7.84 11.64 -1.93
N SER A 196 -7.98 11.10 -0.72
CA SER A 196 -7.30 11.60 0.47
C SER A 196 -5.81 11.32 0.38
N LEU A 197 -5.44 10.11 -0.07
CA LEU A 197 -4.04 9.75 -0.31
C LEU A 197 -3.41 10.65 -1.38
N ARG A 198 -4.10 10.94 -2.49
CA ARG A 198 -3.66 11.89 -3.51
C ARG A 198 -3.30 13.26 -2.91
N LYS A 199 -4.15 13.82 -2.05
CA LYS A 199 -3.85 15.12 -1.40
C LYS A 199 -2.59 15.07 -0.55
N LEU A 200 -2.41 14.00 0.22
CA LEU A 200 -1.22 13.80 1.05
C LEU A 200 0.03 13.61 0.19
N LEU A 201 -0.07 12.90 -0.94
CA LEU A 201 1.05 12.71 -1.87
C LEU A 201 1.51 14.03 -2.48
N VAL A 202 0.59 14.94 -2.84
CA VAL A 202 0.95 16.30 -3.28
C VAL A 202 1.72 17.03 -2.17
N GLU A 203 1.23 16.98 -0.93
CA GLU A 203 1.87 17.65 0.22
C GLU A 203 3.25 17.06 0.58
N ILE A 204 3.48 15.78 0.28
CA ILE A 204 4.78 15.11 0.50
C ILE A 204 5.76 15.40 -0.64
N ALA A 205 5.24 15.57 -1.85
CA ALA A 205 6.04 15.75 -3.05
C ALA A 205 6.63 17.17 -3.16
N ASN A 206 5.85 18.17 -2.72
CA ASN A 206 6.22 19.58 -2.66
C ASN A 206 6.90 19.94 -1.33
#